data_AF-A0A383CSE0-F1
#
_entry.id   AF-A0A383CSE0-F1
#
_cell.length_a   1.000
_cell.length_b   1.000
_cell.length_c   1.000
_cell.angle_alpha   90.00
_cell.angle_beta   90.00
_cell.angle_gamma   90.00
#
_symmetry.space_group_name_H-M   'P 1'
#
loop_
_entity.id
_entity.type
_entity.pdbx_description
1 polymer ?
#
loop_
_entity_poly.entity_id
_entity_poly.type
_entity_poly.pdbx_seq_one_letter_code
_entity_poly.pdbx_strand_id
1 'polypeptide(L)'
;VGAYAYSQAQESAIAGDLVNDQESAEEWIEGVFRYGFGQLDLPALVLAHDAAGHKDWRKLEELDEYLQASRESRELLLEDLEMGRALKRLLAVLGVENGISETPSFVT
;
A
#
# COMPACT_ATOMS: atom_id res chain seq x y z
N VAL A 1 -7.78 -8.86 -6.20
CA VAL A 1 -7.42 -7.91 -5.12
C VAL A 1 -8.34 -8.24 -3.96
N GLY A 2 -7.80 -8.65 -2.81
CA GLY A 2 -8.60 -9.30 -1.76
C GLY A 2 -7.92 -9.24 -0.41
N ALA A 3 -7.83 -8.03 0.14
CA ALA A 3 -7.66 -7.64 1.54
C ALA A 3 -7.78 -6.10 1.55
N TYR A 4 -8.41 -5.51 2.57
CA TYR A 4 -8.38 -4.05 2.76
C TYR A 4 -7.17 -3.75 3.64
N ALA A 5 -6.19 -3.02 3.09
CA ALA A 5 -5.05 -2.56 3.86
C ALA A 5 -5.53 -1.86 5.15
N TYR A 6 -4.83 -2.05 6.26
CA TYR A 6 -5.15 -1.48 7.58
C TYR A 6 -6.38 -2.04 8.30
N SER A 7 -7.08 -3.04 7.75
CA SER A 7 -8.21 -3.71 8.43
C SER A 7 -7.82 -4.33 9.77
N GLN A 8 -6.65 -4.99 9.86
CA GLN A 8 -6.14 -5.54 11.11
C GLN A 8 -5.91 -4.47 12.20
N ALA A 9 -5.45 -3.28 11.79
CA ALA A 9 -5.22 -2.17 12.71
C ALA A 9 -6.56 -1.61 13.24
N GLN A 10 -7.59 -1.57 12.39
CA GLN A 10 -8.94 -1.18 12.80
C GLN A 10 -9.54 -2.18 13.78
N GLU A 11 -9.43 -3.48 13.50
CA GLU A 11 -9.89 -4.54 14.41
C GLU A 11 -9.21 -4.44 15.78
N SER A 12 -7.90 -4.16 15.79
CA SER A 12 -7.13 -3.95 17.02
C SER A 12 -7.59 -2.70 17.78
N ALA A 13 -7.88 -1.60 17.08
CA ALA A 13 -8.39 -0.37 17.69
C ALA A 13 -9.78 -0.57 18.33
N ILE A 14 -10.65 -1.34 17.69
CA ILE A 14 -11.97 -1.71 18.25
C ILE A 14 -11.79 -2.62 19.46
N ALA A 15 -10.95 -3.65 19.36
CA ALA A 15 -10.69 -4.58 20.48
C ALA A 15 -10.06 -3.87 21.70
N GLY A 16 -9.30 -2.81 21.45
CA GLY A 16 -8.69 -1.96 22.47
C GLY A 16 -9.57 -0.81 22.98
N ASP A 17 -10.84 -0.72 22.55
CA ASP A 17 -11.78 0.35 22.92
C ASP A 17 -11.31 1.77 22.51
N LEU A 18 -10.38 1.87 21.56
CA LEU A 18 -9.94 3.14 20.95
C LEU A 18 -10.97 3.65 19.93
N VAL A 19 -11.67 2.72 19.27
CA VAL A 19 -12.77 3.01 18.34
C VAL A 19 -14.01 2.28 18.84
N ASN A 20 -14.98 3.03 19.37
CA ASN A 20 -16.20 2.47 19.98
C ASN A 20 -17.48 3.21 19.58
N ASP A 21 -17.36 4.32 18.86
CA ASP A 21 -18.46 5.09 18.32
C ASP A 21 -18.07 5.77 17.00
N GLN A 22 -18.95 6.60 16.47
CA GLN A 22 -18.72 7.30 15.21
C GLN A 22 -17.60 8.34 15.30
N GLU A 23 -17.52 9.08 16.41
CA GLU A 23 -16.55 10.16 16.59
C GLU A 23 -15.12 9.60 16.70
N SER A 24 -14.94 8.59 17.53
CA SER A 24 -13.66 7.88 17.66
C SER A 24 -13.23 7.17 16.36
N ALA A 25 -14.17 6.66 15.58
CA ALA A 25 -13.88 6.09 14.26
C ALA A 25 -13.38 7.15 13.27
N GLU A 26 -14.01 8.33 13.25
CA GLU A 26 -13.61 9.44 12.39
C GLU A 26 -12.19 9.91 12.73
N GLU A 27 -11.91 10.14 14.01
CA GLU A 27 -10.57 10.52 14.49
C GLU A 27 -9.51 9.47 14.13
N TRP A 28 -9.82 8.19 14.31
CA TRP A 28 -8.89 7.11 13.98
C TRP A 28 -8.60 7.05 12.48
N ILE A 29 -9.62 7.15 11.63
CA ILE A 29 -9.47 7.16 10.16
C ILE A 29 -8.66 8.38 9.73
N GLU A 30 -8.96 9.57 10.26
CA GLU A 30 -8.18 10.78 9.96
C GLU A 30 -6.70 10.57 10.34
N GLY A 31 -6.44 9.96 11.49
CA GLY A 31 -5.10 9.59 11.94
C GLY A 31 -4.38 8.68 10.95
N VAL A 32 -5.03 7.61 10.48
CA VAL A 32 -4.47 6.70 9.47
C VAL A 32 -4.09 7.45 8.19
N PHE A 33 -4.97 8.32 7.71
CA PHE A 33 -4.70 9.12 6.52
C PHE A 33 -3.59 10.15 6.72
N ARG A 34 -3.54 10.82 7.87
CA ARG A 34 -2.60 11.91 8.13
C ARG A 34 -1.20 11.42 8.46
N TYR A 35 -1.08 10.30 9.17
CA TYR A 35 0.19 9.84 9.73
C TYR A 35 0.75 8.59 9.05
N GLY A 36 -0.09 7.78 8.40
CA GLY A 36 0.35 6.62 7.62
C GLY A 36 0.27 6.90 6.11
N PHE A 37 -0.93 6.72 5.55
CA PHE A 37 -1.16 6.71 4.11
C PHE A 37 -0.69 8.00 3.42
N GLY A 38 -0.98 9.17 3.99
CA GLY A 38 -0.60 10.47 3.44
C GLY A 38 0.91 10.77 3.46
N GLN A 39 1.69 10.04 4.25
CA GLN A 39 3.14 10.27 4.39
C GLN A 39 3.99 9.28 3.60
N LEU A 40 3.44 8.11 3.25
CA LEU A 40 4.18 7.04 2.59
C LEU A 40 3.48 6.59 1.30
N ASP A 41 2.35 5.90 1.42
CA ASP A 41 1.72 5.21 0.29
C ASP A 41 1.15 6.18 -0.76
N LEU A 42 0.54 7.30 -0.34
CA LEU A 42 -0.02 8.29 -1.27
C LEU A 42 1.07 9.04 -2.07
N PRO A 43 2.12 9.62 -1.44
CA PRO A 43 3.23 10.19 -2.20
C PRO A 43 3.91 9.17 -3.12
N ALA A 44 4.11 7.94 -2.64
CA ALA A 44 4.68 6.88 -3.46
C ALA A 44 3.80 6.55 -4.68
N LEU A 45 2.48 6.48 -4.51
CA LEU A 45 1.56 6.24 -5.63
C LEU A 45 1.67 7.31 -6.73
N VAL A 46 1.79 8.58 -6.33
CA VAL A 46 1.98 9.69 -7.28
C VAL A 46 3.30 9.54 -8.03
N LEU A 47 4.38 9.22 -7.33
CA LEU A 47 5.71 9.01 -7.92
C LEU A 47 5.73 7.78 -8.84
N ALA A 48 5.07 6.70 -8.43
CA ALA A 48 4.97 5.48 -9.22
C ALA A 48 4.20 5.71 -10.52
N HIS A 49 3.07 6.41 -10.44
CA HIS A 49 2.29 6.80 -11.61
C HIS A 49 3.12 7.64 -12.60
N ASP A 50 3.85 8.64 -12.10
CA ASP A 50 4.72 9.48 -12.95
C ASP A 50 5.85 8.67 -13.59
N ALA A 51 6.54 7.83 -12.81
CA ALA A 51 7.60 6.95 -13.29
C ALA A 51 7.09 5.99 -14.37
N ALA A 52 5.93 5.37 -14.15
CA ALA A 52 5.28 4.50 -15.13
C ALA A 52 4.92 5.23 -16.42
N GLY A 53 4.39 6.46 -16.32
CA GLY A 53 4.09 7.31 -17.47
C GLY A 53 5.31 7.63 -18.33
N HIS A 54 6.48 7.80 -17.69
CA HIS A 54 7.76 8.05 -18.36
C HIS A 54 8.56 6.77 -18.70
N LYS A 55 8.03 5.59 -18.37
CA LYS A 55 8.73 4.30 -18.46
C LYS A 55 10.06 4.26 -17.68
N ASP A 56 10.15 5.02 -16.59
CA ASP A 56 11.31 5.00 -15.69
C ASP A 56 11.19 3.83 -14.70
N TRP A 57 11.47 2.63 -15.20
CA TRP A 57 11.37 1.39 -14.42
C TRP A 57 12.37 1.31 -13.28
N ARG A 58 13.53 1.96 -13.42
CA ARG A 58 14.51 2.06 -12.34
C ARG A 58 13.94 2.85 -11.16
N LYS A 59 13.23 3.94 -11.44
CA LYS A 59 12.58 4.73 -10.39
C LYS A 59 11.47 3.97 -9.67
N LEU A 60 10.70 3.14 -10.41
CA LEU A 60 9.73 2.24 -9.81
C LEU A 60 10.39 1.21 -8.88
N GLU A 61 11.49 0.60 -9.31
CA GLU A 61 12.22 -0.38 -8.51
C GLU A 61 12.81 0.23 -7.23
N GLU A 62 13.42 1.42 -7.32
CA GLU A 62 13.92 2.15 -6.13
C GLU A 62 12.79 2.48 -5.13
N LEU A 63 11.60 2.81 -5.64
CA LEU A 63 10.45 3.12 -4.81
C LEU A 63 9.85 1.85 -4.18
N ASP A 64 9.83 0.75 -4.92
CA ASP A 64 9.41 -0.58 -4.45
C ASP A 64 10.28 -1.03 -3.27
N GLU A 65 11.60 -0.95 -3.42
CA GLU A 65 12.56 -1.25 -2.35
C GLU A 65 12.34 -0.37 -1.10
N TYR A 66 12.10 0.93 -1.31
CA TYR A 66 11.85 1.87 -0.21
C TYR A 66 10.54 1.55 0.54
N LEU A 67 9.47 1.24 -0.18
CA LEU A 67 8.17 0.87 0.41
C LEU A 67 8.26 -0.43 1.21
N GLN A 68 8.89 -1.45 0.65
CA GLN A 68 9.10 -2.73 1.34
C GLN A 68 9.92 -2.56 2.62
N ALA A 69 10.99 -1.75 2.58
CA ALA A 69 11.81 -1.45 3.75
C ALA A 69 11.06 -0.61 4.80
N SER A 70 10.02 0.11 4.40
CA SER A 70 9.21 0.95 5.29
C SER A 70 8.09 0.18 5.99
N ARG A 71 7.84 -1.09 5.65
CA ARG A 71 6.86 -1.93 6.35
C ARG A 71 7.41 -2.34 7.72
N GLU A 72 6.66 -1.96 8.75
CA GLU A 72 7.08 -2.07 10.16
C GLU A 72 7.22 -3.52 10.65
N SER A 73 6.43 -4.43 10.06
CA SER A 73 6.42 -5.84 10.42
C SER A 73 6.53 -6.73 9.18
N ARG A 74 7.04 -7.94 9.39
CA ARG A 74 7.09 -8.96 8.34
C ARG A 74 5.68 -9.34 7.85
N GLU A 75 4.69 -9.30 8.72
CA GLU A 75 3.30 -9.59 8.36
C GLU A 75 2.78 -8.54 7.36
N LEU A 76 2.95 -7.25 7.68
CA LEU A 76 2.56 -6.14 6.80
C LEU A 76 3.30 -6.19 5.46
N LEU A 77 4.58 -6.53 5.46
CA LEU A 77 5.34 -6.73 4.22
C LEU A 77 4.76 -7.85 3.37
N LEU A 78 4.44 -9.00 3.98
CA LEU A 78 3.89 -10.14 3.24
C LEU A 78 2.51 -9.83 2.67
N GLU A 79 1.64 -9.15 3.42
CA GLU A 79 0.33 -8.70 2.92
C GLU A 79 0.47 -7.73 1.74
N ASP A 80 1.36 -6.74 1.85
CA ASP A 80 1.64 -5.76 0.81
C ASP A 80 2.15 -6.44 -0.47
N LEU A 81 3.09 -7.38 -0.35
CA LEU A 81 3.61 -8.16 -1.47
C LEU A 81 2.53 -9.05 -2.12
N GLU A 82 1.66 -9.68 -1.33
CA GLU A 82 0.56 -10.49 -1.88
C GLU A 82 -0.46 -9.63 -2.66
N MET A 83 -0.75 -8.42 -2.16
CA MET A 83 -1.57 -7.45 -2.87
C MET A 83 -0.92 -6.98 -4.17
N GLY A 84 0.38 -6.63 -4.15
CA GLY A 84 1.12 -6.24 -5.35
C GLY A 84 1.18 -7.34 -6.39
N ARG A 85 1.48 -8.59 -5.98
CA ARG A 85 1.42 -9.75 -6.90
C ARG A 85 0.03 -9.94 -7.52
N ALA A 86 -1.04 -9.73 -6.73
CA ALA A 86 -2.40 -9.82 -7.25
C ALA A 86 -2.70 -8.73 -8.27
N LEU A 87 -2.21 -7.50 -8.06
CA LEU A 87 -2.32 -6.40 -9.00
C LEU A 87 -1.51 -6.67 -10.28
N LYS A 88 -0.25 -7.11 -10.17
CA LYS A 88 0.58 -7.49 -11.33
C LYS A 88 -0.09 -8.55 -12.20
N ARG A 89 -0.68 -9.60 -11.58
CA ARG A 89 -1.45 -10.62 -12.30
C ARG A 89 -2.64 -10.01 -13.05
N LEU A 90 -3.37 -9.09 -12.42
CA LEU A 90 -4.49 -8.39 -13.06
C LEU A 90 -4.02 -7.56 -14.26
N LEU A 91 -2.94 -6.79 -14.12
CA LEU A 91 -2.38 -5.99 -15.21
C LEU A 91 -1.94 -6.85 -16.40
N ALA A 92 -1.34 -8.01 -16.15
CA ALA A 92 -0.99 -8.97 -17.19
C ALA A 92 -2.24 -9.49 -17.94
N VAL A 93 -3.32 -9.80 -17.23
CA VAL A 93 -4.61 -10.21 -17.84
C VAL A 93 -5.21 -9.09 -18.70
N LEU A 94 -5.06 -7.84 -18.28
CA LEU A 94 -5.53 -6.68 -19.04
C LEU A 94 -4.62 -6.30 -20.21
N GLY A 95 -3.47 -6.97 -20.39
CA GLY A 95 -2.51 -6.67 -21.45
C GLY A 95 -1.77 -5.35 -21.25
N VAL A 96 -1.67 -4.86 -20.00
CA VAL A 96 -0.94 -3.64 -19.67
C VAL A 96 0.54 -3.98 -19.50
N GLU A 97 1.36 -3.52 -20.45
CA GLU A 97 2.81 -3.55 -20.31
C GLU A 97 3.23 -2.75 -19.07
N ASN A 98 4.04 -3.35 -18.22
CA ASN A 98 4.44 -2.76 -16.95
C ASN A 98 5.88 -3.15 -16.61
N GLY A 99 6.62 -2.27 -15.94
CA GLY A 99 7.98 -2.51 -15.44
C GLY A 99 8.02 -2.99 -13.99
N ILE A 100 6.96 -3.66 -13.54
CA ILE A 100 6.75 -4.02 -12.14
C ILE A 100 7.63 -5.22 -11.76
N SER A 101 8.26 -5.14 -10.59
CA SER A 101 9.17 -6.16 -10.07
C SER A 101 8.49 -7.53 -9.89
N GLU A 102 9.28 -8.60 -9.67
CA GLU A 102 8.72 -9.94 -9.41
C GLU A 102 8.01 -10.06 -8.06
N THR A 103 8.38 -9.20 -7.12
CA THR A 103 7.82 -9.13 -5.77
C THR A 103 7.44 -7.69 -5.45
N PRO A 104 6.41 -7.15 -6.12
CA PRO A 104 6.07 -5.74 -5.96
C PRO A 104 5.28 -5.51 -4.68
N SER A 105 5.57 -4.40 -4.01
CA SER A 105 4.66 -3.75 -3.08
C SER A 105 3.36 -3.37 -3.79
N PHE A 106 2.29 -3.10 -3.04
CA PHE A 106 0.99 -2.82 -3.65
C PHE A 106 0.97 -1.54 -4.52
N VAL A 107 1.83 -0.57 -4.21
CA VAL A 107 1.82 0.78 -4.80
C VAL A 107 2.69 0.88 -6.06
N THR A 108 3.58 -0.08 -6.30
CA THR A 108 4.63 -0.07 -7.33
C THR A 108 4.49 -1.21 -8.33
#